data_AF-A0A432FH98-F1
#
_entry.id   AF-A0A432FH98-F1
#
_cell.length_a   1.000
_cell.length_b   1.000
_cell.length_c   1.000
_cell.angle_alpha   90.00
_cell.angle_beta   90.00
_cell.angle_gamma   90.00
#
_symmetry.space_group_name_H-M   'P 1'
#
loop_
_entity.id
_entity.type
_entity.pdbx_description
1 polymer ?
#
loop_
_entity_poly.entity_id
_entity_poly.type
_entity_poly.pdbx_seq_one_letter_code
_entity_poly.pdbx_strand_id
1 'polypeptide(L)'
;MTFKVDEIRELFLSYFEKKNHKRFKSFPLIPEDDPTLLFVNAGMVPFKKYFLGKETPPAPRATSCQKCLRVSGKHNDLEQVGYTSRHHTFFEMLGNFSFGDYFKKEAIEFAWEFVTEYLKLPKEKLFVSVHEKDEEAYKIWRDIIGVPEERILKLGDEDNFWAMGDTGPCGYSSEIYYDRGEEYEGDERLLEIWNLVFMEFNRDERGNLTPLPKKNIDTGMGLERIASVLQGTKTNYEIDNIFPLIEFGENLAGVKYGEDFKTDVALRVIADHLRALTFAIGDGVLPSNEGRGYVIRKILRRALRYGYKLGIEKPFLHEGIDLVIDLMKSAYPELQLQREFIKGIVRSEEERFLRTLKAGIQLVEKAVERAKKEGREYLSGKEVFKIYDTYGFPVDLIEEIAKEQGLKIDYKEFEEELNRQREEARKHFKVETKKVKPVYVEAKEKGLTSEFVGYTTLEVETKIKALVKGDKLVETLNEGEEGEVILEKTPFYPEGGGQVGDQGVIETSNGLFKVEDTQKPTEGVIA
;
A
#
# COMPACT_ATOMS: atom_id res chain seq x y z
N MET A 1 -27.12 -10.93 21.38
CA MET A 1 -25.99 -10.13 21.90
C MET A 1 -25.20 -9.70 20.70
N THR A 2 -24.99 -8.41 20.53
CA THR A 2 -24.25 -7.86 19.40
C THR A 2 -22.77 -7.84 19.76
N PHE A 3 -21.96 -8.64 19.07
CA PHE A 3 -20.51 -8.68 19.31
C PHE A 3 -19.85 -7.40 18.79
N LYS A 4 -18.97 -6.81 19.60
CA LYS A 4 -18.04 -5.78 19.14
C LYS A 4 -16.94 -6.37 18.27
N VAL A 5 -16.35 -5.57 17.39
CA VAL A 5 -15.26 -6.05 16.51
C VAL A 5 -14.10 -6.68 17.29
N ASP A 6 -13.72 -6.07 18.43
CA ASP A 6 -12.69 -6.62 19.30
C ASP A 6 -13.04 -7.99 19.90
N GLU A 7 -14.31 -8.19 20.25
CA GLU A 7 -14.80 -9.45 20.79
C GLU A 7 -14.81 -10.54 19.71
N ILE A 8 -15.20 -10.20 18.47
CA ILE A 8 -15.16 -11.14 17.33
C ILE A 8 -13.73 -11.59 17.06
N ARG A 9 -12.79 -10.63 17.04
CA ARG A 9 -11.36 -10.91 16.82
C ARG A 9 -10.83 -11.89 17.88
N GLU A 10 -11.06 -11.60 19.15
CA GLU A 10 -10.58 -12.45 20.25
C GLU A 10 -11.28 -13.81 20.27
N LEU A 11 -12.58 -13.85 19.98
CA LEU A 11 -13.35 -15.09 19.91
C LEU A 11 -12.81 -16.02 18.84
N PHE A 12 -12.47 -15.50 17.66
CA PHE A 12 -11.85 -16.26 16.58
C PHE A 12 -10.49 -16.83 16.97
N LEU A 13 -9.60 -15.98 17.46
CA LEU A 13 -8.22 -16.38 17.78
C LEU A 13 -8.19 -17.41 18.91
N SER A 14 -9.00 -17.19 19.97
CA SER A 14 -9.08 -18.11 21.11
C SER A 14 -9.77 -19.44 20.76
N TYR A 15 -10.72 -19.42 19.83
CA TYR A 15 -11.33 -20.63 19.29
C TYR A 15 -10.28 -21.52 18.62
N PHE A 16 -9.46 -20.96 17.73
CA PHE A 16 -8.43 -21.75 17.04
C PHE A 16 -7.26 -22.17 17.94
N GLU A 17 -6.92 -21.39 18.97
CA GLU A 17 -5.99 -21.83 20.02
C GLU A 17 -6.49 -23.08 20.75
N LYS A 18 -7.78 -23.15 21.08
CA LYS A 18 -8.41 -24.37 21.65
C LYS A 18 -8.37 -25.56 20.70
N LYS A 19 -8.21 -25.33 19.38
CA LYS A 19 -7.99 -26.36 18.34
C LYS A 19 -6.49 -26.60 18.07
N ASN A 20 -5.62 -26.22 19.00
CA ASN A 20 -4.16 -26.37 18.94
C ASN A 20 -3.46 -25.56 17.84
N HIS A 21 -4.03 -24.42 17.43
CA HIS A 21 -3.32 -23.47 16.56
C HIS A 21 -2.45 -22.56 17.40
N LYS A 22 -1.23 -22.29 16.94
CA LYS A 22 -0.39 -21.25 17.53
C LYS A 22 -0.90 -19.88 17.07
N ARG A 23 -1.28 -19.01 18.00
CA ARG A 23 -1.63 -17.61 17.69
C ARG A 23 -0.37 -16.83 17.32
N PHE A 24 -0.39 -16.17 16.16
CA PHE A 24 0.61 -15.21 15.73
C PHE A 24 0.08 -13.79 15.86
N LYS A 25 0.97 -12.86 16.23
CA LYS A 25 0.69 -11.44 16.04
C LYS A 25 0.57 -11.13 14.56
N SER A 26 -0.20 -10.11 14.20
CA SER A 26 -0.18 -9.60 12.83
C SER A 26 1.25 -9.23 12.44
N PHE A 27 1.64 -9.58 11.23
CA PHE A 27 2.88 -9.12 10.64
C PHE A 27 2.70 -7.68 10.12
N PRO A 28 3.79 -6.93 9.91
CA PRO A 28 3.73 -5.62 9.28
C PRO A 28 3.07 -5.67 7.89
N LEU A 29 2.46 -4.56 7.46
CA LEU A 29 1.93 -4.40 6.11
C LEU A 29 3.01 -4.49 5.02
N ILE A 30 4.27 -4.28 5.40
CA ILE A 30 5.44 -4.40 4.53
C ILE A 30 5.93 -5.86 4.54
N PRO A 31 5.88 -6.59 3.41
CA PRO A 31 6.52 -7.90 3.31
C PRO A 31 8.05 -7.79 3.48
N GLU A 32 8.63 -8.62 4.35
CA GLU A 32 10.09 -8.66 4.59
C GLU A 32 10.86 -9.26 3.40
N ASP A 33 10.35 -10.36 2.82
CA ASP A 33 11.10 -11.20 1.87
C ASP A 33 10.42 -11.31 0.48
N ASP A 34 9.58 -10.35 0.10
CA ASP A 34 8.91 -10.35 -1.22
C ASP A 34 8.97 -8.96 -1.88
N PRO A 35 9.93 -8.72 -2.80
CA PRO A 35 10.05 -7.45 -3.50
C PRO A 35 8.95 -7.26 -4.56
N THR A 36 8.22 -8.32 -4.92
CA THR A 36 7.15 -8.24 -5.94
C THR A 36 5.82 -7.78 -5.34
N LEU A 37 5.67 -7.89 -4.02
CA LEU A 37 4.47 -7.52 -3.31
C LEU A 37 4.64 -6.18 -2.57
N LEU A 38 3.81 -5.20 -2.94
CA LEU A 38 3.84 -3.89 -2.29
C LEU A 38 3.33 -3.97 -0.85
N PHE A 39 2.24 -4.67 -0.58
CA PHE A 39 1.68 -4.79 0.77
C PHE A 39 1.13 -6.19 1.02
N VAL A 40 1.15 -6.62 2.28
CA VAL A 40 0.45 -7.82 2.71
C VAL A 40 -1.05 -7.64 2.44
N ASN A 41 -1.61 -8.46 1.56
CA ASN A 41 -3.01 -8.38 1.08
C ASN A 41 -3.89 -9.54 1.59
N ALA A 42 -3.29 -10.52 2.28
CA ALA A 42 -3.95 -11.68 2.85
C ALA A 42 -3.15 -12.25 4.05
N GLY A 43 -3.85 -12.96 4.95
CA GLY A 43 -3.26 -13.59 6.15
C GLY A 43 -2.16 -14.61 5.87
N MET A 44 -2.18 -15.24 4.69
CA MET A 44 -1.23 -16.27 4.27
C MET A 44 0.15 -15.74 3.84
N VAL A 45 0.26 -14.46 3.47
CA VAL A 45 1.47 -13.91 2.86
C VAL A 45 2.72 -14.12 3.72
N PRO A 46 2.69 -13.84 5.05
CA PRO A 46 3.85 -14.07 5.92
C PRO A 46 4.22 -15.55 6.06
N PHE A 47 3.28 -16.46 5.76
CA PHE A 47 3.46 -17.91 5.85
C PHE A 47 3.81 -18.58 4.52
N LYS A 48 3.94 -17.82 3.41
CA LYS A 48 4.25 -18.31 2.06
C LYS A 48 5.38 -19.33 2.01
N LYS A 49 6.47 -19.06 2.74
CA LYS A 49 7.66 -19.92 2.80
C LYS A 49 7.41 -21.29 3.40
N TYR A 50 6.46 -21.40 4.34
CA TYR A 50 6.07 -22.67 4.95
C TYR A 50 5.17 -23.49 4.03
N PHE A 51 4.22 -22.84 3.34
CA PHE A 51 3.37 -23.51 2.35
C PHE A 51 4.17 -24.10 1.19
N LEU A 52 5.24 -23.41 0.77
CA LEU A 52 6.17 -23.87 -0.26
C LEU A 52 7.16 -24.94 0.23
N GLY A 53 7.19 -25.24 1.53
CA GLY A 53 8.17 -26.15 2.13
C GLY A 53 9.62 -25.65 2.09
N LYS A 54 9.82 -24.34 1.87
CA LYS A 54 11.16 -23.71 1.86
C LYS A 54 11.75 -23.59 3.27
N GLU A 55 10.87 -23.41 4.26
CA GLU A 55 11.23 -23.39 5.67
C GLU A 55 10.32 -24.32 6.47
N THR A 56 10.79 -24.76 7.64
CA THR A 56 9.97 -25.51 8.59
C THR A 56 9.10 -24.53 9.39
N PRO A 57 7.77 -24.70 9.44
CA PRO A 57 6.92 -23.82 10.20
C PRO A 57 7.19 -23.97 11.71
N PRO A 58 7.11 -22.88 12.49
CA PRO A 58 7.30 -22.90 13.94
C PRO A 58 6.23 -23.70 14.71
N ALA A 59 5.11 -24.04 14.06
CA ALA A 59 4.07 -24.93 14.55
C ALA A 59 3.31 -25.50 13.34
N PRO A 60 2.75 -26.72 13.40
CA PRO A 60 2.00 -27.31 12.28
C PRO A 60 0.68 -26.59 11.97
N ARG A 61 0.17 -25.81 12.93
CA ARG A 61 -1.09 -25.07 12.86
C ARG A 61 -0.88 -23.65 13.34
N ALA A 62 -1.44 -22.67 12.65
CA ALA A 62 -1.35 -21.26 13.02
C ALA A 62 -2.69 -20.54 12.92
N THR A 63 -2.89 -19.50 13.72
CA THR A 63 -4.01 -18.57 13.55
C THR A 63 -3.52 -17.14 13.75
N SER A 64 -4.09 -16.20 13.02
CA SER A 64 -3.78 -14.77 13.15
C SER A 64 -4.97 -13.90 12.76
N CYS A 65 -4.89 -12.64 13.19
CA CYS A 65 -5.68 -11.55 12.64
C CYS A 65 -4.67 -10.63 11.95
N GLN A 66 -4.61 -10.68 10.62
CA GLN A 66 -3.60 -10.00 9.83
C GLN A 66 -4.14 -8.67 9.31
N LYS A 67 -3.36 -7.60 9.52
CA LYS A 67 -3.49 -6.32 8.82
C LYS A 67 -3.29 -6.54 7.32
N CYS A 68 -4.28 -6.18 6.51
CA CYS A 68 -4.23 -6.33 5.06
C CYS A 68 -4.44 -4.99 4.34
N LEU A 69 -3.74 -4.79 3.23
CA LEU A 69 -3.93 -3.63 2.34
C LEU A 69 -4.09 -4.09 0.88
N ARG A 70 -5.21 -3.73 0.25
CA ARG A 70 -5.56 -4.10 -1.15
C ARG A 70 -5.67 -2.87 -2.04
N VAL A 71 -4.51 -2.41 -2.52
CA VAL A 71 -4.37 -1.13 -3.24
C VAL A 71 -3.45 -1.22 -4.47
N SER A 72 -3.09 -2.43 -4.88
CA SER A 72 -2.13 -2.65 -5.96
C SER A 72 -2.17 -4.07 -6.52
N GLY A 73 -1.71 -4.24 -7.76
CA GLY A 73 -1.62 -5.54 -8.42
C GLY A 73 -3.00 -6.15 -8.68
N LYS A 74 -3.09 -7.48 -8.69
CA LYS A 74 -4.34 -8.22 -8.90
C LYS A 74 -5.39 -7.96 -7.82
N HIS A 75 -4.96 -7.59 -6.61
CA HIS A 75 -5.83 -7.33 -5.47
C HIS A 75 -5.85 -5.83 -5.15
N ASN A 76 -6.55 -5.08 -5.99
CA ASN A 76 -6.66 -3.63 -5.87
C ASN A 76 -8.13 -3.21 -5.75
N ASP A 77 -8.54 -2.88 -4.53
CA ASP A 77 -9.90 -2.46 -4.20
C ASP A 77 -10.04 -0.93 -4.11
N LEU A 78 -8.97 -0.19 -4.42
CA LEU A 78 -8.90 1.26 -4.20
C LEU A 78 -10.04 2.02 -4.90
N GLU A 79 -10.42 1.61 -6.11
CA GLU A 79 -11.48 2.27 -6.88
C GLU A 79 -12.89 1.98 -6.36
N GLN A 80 -13.09 0.83 -5.71
CA GLN A 80 -14.38 0.37 -5.19
C GLN A 80 -14.68 0.93 -3.80
N VAL A 81 -13.63 1.35 -3.08
CA VAL A 81 -13.73 1.96 -1.74
C VAL A 81 -14.55 3.25 -1.79
N GLY A 82 -15.52 3.33 -0.88
CA GLY A 82 -16.51 4.40 -0.80
C GLY A 82 -17.80 4.12 -1.58
N TYR A 83 -17.69 3.50 -2.75
CA TYR A 83 -18.83 3.24 -3.65
C TYR A 83 -19.63 2.01 -3.27
N THR A 84 -18.97 1.01 -2.67
CA THR A 84 -19.61 -0.24 -2.24
C THR A 84 -19.72 -0.31 -0.72
N SER A 85 -20.56 -1.22 -0.21
CA SER A 85 -20.77 -1.41 1.23
C SER A 85 -19.65 -2.22 1.91
N ARG A 86 -18.76 -2.85 1.13
CA ARG A 86 -17.91 -3.97 1.59
C ARG A 86 -16.42 -3.87 1.28
N HIS A 87 -16.01 -3.05 0.32
CA HIS A 87 -14.59 -2.92 -0.05
C HIS A 87 -13.90 -1.87 0.81
N HIS A 88 -12.68 -2.19 1.21
CA HIS A 88 -11.79 -1.37 2.04
C HIS A 88 -10.40 -1.36 1.42
N THR A 89 -9.64 -0.28 1.58
CA THR A 89 -8.19 -0.34 1.29
C THR A 89 -7.50 -1.13 2.38
N PHE A 90 -7.78 -0.79 3.65
CA PHE A 90 -7.27 -1.46 4.84
C PHE A 90 -8.36 -2.27 5.52
N PHE A 91 -8.06 -3.53 5.82
CA PHE A 91 -8.97 -4.41 6.56
C PHE A 91 -8.20 -5.45 7.34
N GLU A 92 -8.90 -6.13 8.24
CA GLU A 92 -8.33 -7.22 9.03
C GLU A 92 -8.84 -8.58 8.54
N MET A 93 -7.91 -9.50 8.29
CA MET A 93 -8.22 -10.86 7.87
C MET A 93 -7.96 -11.83 9.02
N LEU A 94 -9.03 -12.46 9.50
CA LEU A 94 -8.97 -13.59 10.43
C LEU A 94 -8.66 -14.87 9.64
N GLY A 95 -7.65 -15.62 10.06
CA GLY A 95 -7.26 -16.85 9.37
C GLY A 95 -6.79 -17.96 10.31
N ASN A 96 -7.11 -19.19 9.93
CA ASN A 96 -6.48 -20.40 10.42
C ASN A 96 -5.71 -21.09 9.28
N PHE A 97 -4.54 -21.63 9.62
CA PHE A 97 -3.60 -22.18 8.65
C PHE A 97 -3.13 -23.57 9.11
N SER A 98 -3.03 -24.49 8.15
CA SER A 98 -2.49 -25.84 8.34
C SER A 98 -1.28 -26.03 7.42
N PHE A 99 -0.14 -26.41 7.98
CA PHE A 99 1.08 -26.67 7.23
C PHE A 99 1.33 -28.18 7.13
N GLY A 100 0.57 -28.85 6.27
CA GLY A 100 0.65 -30.30 6.09
C GLY A 100 0.17 -31.11 7.29
N ASP A 101 -0.83 -30.62 8.00
CA ASP A 101 -1.43 -31.26 9.18
C ASP A 101 -2.87 -31.72 8.89
N TYR A 102 -3.88 -30.88 9.17
CA TYR A 102 -5.27 -31.15 8.79
C TYR A 102 -5.61 -30.59 7.40
N PHE A 103 -6.71 -31.04 6.82
CA PHE A 103 -7.10 -30.65 5.47
C PHE A 103 -8.61 -30.32 5.36
N LYS A 104 -9.23 -30.59 4.20
CA LYS A 104 -10.60 -30.16 3.85
C LYS A 104 -11.63 -30.46 4.95
N LYS A 105 -11.66 -31.68 5.46
CA LYS A 105 -12.66 -32.11 6.45
C LYS A 105 -12.61 -31.24 7.70
N GLU A 106 -11.46 -31.19 8.37
CA GLU A 106 -11.31 -30.43 9.60
C GLU A 106 -11.42 -28.92 9.36
N ALA A 107 -10.94 -28.41 8.21
CA ALA A 107 -11.07 -27.00 7.86
C ALA A 107 -12.55 -26.58 7.77
N ILE A 108 -13.37 -27.39 7.10
CA ILE A 108 -14.82 -27.19 6.98
C ILE A 108 -15.51 -27.36 8.34
N GLU A 109 -15.18 -28.40 9.11
CA GLU A 109 -15.73 -28.62 10.46
C GLU A 109 -15.43 -27.44 11.39
N PHE A 110 -14.18 -26.94 11.41
CA PHE A 110 -13.81 -25.81 12.24
C PHE A 110 -14.52 -24.53 11.84
N ALA A 111 -14.63 -24.26 10.54
CA ALA A 111 -15.31 -23.07 10.04
C ALA A 111 -16.80 -23.10 10.37
N TRP A 112 -17.46 -24.23 10.13
CA TRP A 112 -18.89 -24.40 10.40
C TRP A 112 -19.21 -24.36 11.90
N GLU A 113 -18.42 -25.02 12.74
CA GLU A 113 -18.55 -24.94 14.20
C GLU A 113 -18.40 -23.50 14.68
N PHE A 114 -17.40 -22.76 14.19
CA PHE A 114 -17.22 -21.36 14.59
C PHE A 114 -18.43 -20.49 14.20
N VAL A 115 -18.85 -20.55 12.94
CA VAL A 115 -19.96 -19.74 12.42
C VAL A 115 -21.28 -20.05 13.14
N THR A 116 -21.58 -21.33 13.38
CA THR A 116 -22.90 -21.74 13.88
C THR A 116 -22.95 -21.87 15.40
N GLU A 117 -21.87 -22.30 16.04
CA GLU A 117 -21.84 -22.56 17.48
C GLU A 117 -21.18 -21.44 18.29
N TYR A 118 -20.27 -20.64 17.73
CA TYR A 118 -19.64 -19.52 18.44
C TYR A 118 -20.25 -18.19 18.06
N LEU A 119 -20.37 -17.91 16.76
CA LEU A 119 -21.02 -16.68 16.27
C LEU A 119 -22.55 -16.77 16.31
N LYS A 120 -23.10 -17.98 16.46
CA LYS A 120 -24.54 -18.26 16.54
C LYS A 120 -25.31 -17.75 15.32
N LEU A 121 -24.70 -17.78 14.14
CA LEU A 121 -25.40 -17.46 12.90
C LEU A 121 -26.40 -18.58 12.54
N PRO A 122 -27.64 -18.24 12.15
CA PRO A 122 -28.66 -19.23 11.82
C PRO A 122 -28.24 -20.09 10.62
N LYS A 123 -28.24 -21.42 10.79
CA LYS A 123 -27.80 -22.39 9.76
C LYS A 123 -28.61 -22.26 8.47
N GLU A 124 -29.87 -21.88 8.58
CA GLU A 124 -30.79 -21.72 7.46
C GLU A 124 -30.47 -20.52 6.56
N LYS A 125 -29.71 -19.55 7.06
CA LYS A 125 -29.22 -18.38 6.31
C LYS A 125 -27.84 -18.60 5.70
N LEU A 126 -27.22 -19.75 5.92
CA LEU A 126 -25.87 -20.03 5.44
C LEU A 126 -25.91 -20.82 4.14
N PHE A 127 -25.16 -20.32 3.17
CA PHE A 127 -24.87 -20.99 1.91
C PHE A 127 -23.37 -21.30 1.86
N VAL A 128 -23.00 -22.30 1.09
CA VAL A 128 -21.59 -22.63 0.84
C VAL A 128 -21.36 -22.80 -0.65
N SER A 129 -20.18 -22.45 -1.14
CA SER A 129 -19.74 -22.78 -2.49
C SER A 129 -18.61 -23.79 -2.47
N VAL A 130 -18.49 -24.57 -3.54
CA VAL A 130 -17.36 -25.46 -3.81
C VAL A 130 -17.03 -25.40 -5.30
N HIS A 131 -15.78 -25.65 -5.63
CA HIS A 131 -15.39 -25.79 -7.03
C HIS A 131 -16.13 -26.98 -7.69
N GLU A 132 -16.61 -26.83 -8.92
CA GLU A 132 -17.37 -27.86 -9.66
C GLU A 132 -16.61 -29.19 -9.81
N LYS A 133 -15.27 -29.14 -9.77
CA LYS A 133 -14.35 -30.29 -9.84
C LYS A 133 -13.97 -30.86 -8.46
N ASP A 134 -14.34 -30.19 -7.35
CA ASP A 134 -13.99 -30.61 -5.98
C ASP A 134 -15.13 -31.39 -5.32
N GLU A 135 -15.30 -32.63 -5.77
CA GLU A 135 -16.33 -33.54 -5.26
C GLU A 135 -16.08 -33.97 -3.80
N GLU A 136 -14.84 -33.83 -3.30
CA GLU A 136 -14.49 -34.10 -1.91
C GLU A 136 -15.12 -33.05 -0.98
N ALA A 137 -14.90 -31.76 -1.27
CA ALA A 137 -15.49 -30.67 -0.50
C ALA A 137 -17.03 -30.71 -0.54
N TYR A 138 -17.61 -30.99 -1.71
CA TYR A 138 -19.07 -31.16 -1.88
C TYR A 138 -19.65 -32.22 -0.91
N LYS A 139 -19.03 -33.41 -0.87
CA LYS A 139 -19.46 -34.50 0.01
C LYS A 139 -19.28 -34.19 1.49
N ILE A 140 -18.21 -33.48 1.87
CA ILE A 140 -18.02 -33.05 3.26
C ILE A 140 -19.18 -32.14 3.69
N TRP A 141 -19.51 -31.11 2.89
CA TRP A 141 -20.62 -30.21 3.21
C TRP A 141 -21.97 -30.92 3.27
N ARG A 142 -22.26 -31.78 2.30
CA ARG A 142 -23.55 -32.49 2.22
C ARG A 142 -23.68 -33.59 3.27
N ASP A 143 -22.71 -34.48 3.35
CA ASP A 143 -22.84 -35.75 4.08
C ASP A 143 -22.34 -35.66 5.53
N ILE A 144 -21.31 -34.84 5.79
CA ILE A 144 -20.70 -34.72 7.13
C ILE A 144 -21.29 -33.53 7.88
N ILE A 145 -21.34 -32.36 7.25
CA ILE A 145 -21.89 -31.16 7.87
C ILE A 145 -23.43 -31.14 7.82
N GLY A 146 -24.01 -31.69 6.76
CA GLY A 146 -25.47 -31.75 6.58
C GLY A 146 -26.07 -30.47 5.98
N VAL A 147 -25.32 -29.73 5.16
CA VAL A 147 -25.87 -28.60 4.41
C VAL A 147 -26.78 -29.15 3.29
N PRO A 148 -28.03 -28.68 3.16
CA PRO A 148 -28.91 -29.10 2.08
C PRO A 148 -28.33 -28.76 0.70
N GLU A 149 -28.54 -29.64 -0.29
CA GLU A 149 -27.93 -29.50 -1.62
C GLU A 149 -28.29 -28.18 -2.31
N GLU A 150 -29.51 -27.66 -2.08
CA GLU A 150 -29.96 -26.36 -2.61
C GLU A 150 -29.19 -25.14 -2.07
N ARG A 151 -28.40 -25.32 -1.00
CA ARG A 151 -27.52 -24.29 -0.41
C ARG A 151 -26.04 -24.55 -0.65
N ILE A 152 -25.70 -25.56 -1.48
CA ILE A 152 -24.33 -25.85 -1.90
C ILE A 152 -24.19 -25.43 -3.38
N LEU A 153 -23.54 -24.29 -3.60
CA LEU A 153 -23.28 -23.75 -4.94
C LEU A 153 -22.05 -24.44 -5.54
N LYS A 154 -22.15 -24.95 -6.76
CA LYS A 154 -20.98 -25.47 -7.52
C LYS A 154 -20.54 -24.41 -8.52
N LEU A 155 -19.38 -23.78 -8.29
CA LEU A 155 -18.86 -22.69 -9.12
C LEU A 155 -17.56 -23.09 -9.84
N GLY A 156 -17.16 -22.27 -10.83
CA GLY A 156 -16.01 -22.53 -11.69
C GLY A 156 -14.69 -21.97 -11.16
N ASP A 157 -13.67 -21.95 -12.02
CA ASP A 157 -12.32 -21.50 -11.70
C ASP A 157 -12.27 -20.00 -11.33
N GLU A 158 -13.23 -19.17 -11.77
CA GLU A 158 -13.27 -17.73 -11.47
C GLU A 158 -13.60 -17.44 -9.99
N ASP A 159 -14.40 -18.30 -9.36
CA ASP A 159 -14.87 -18.11 -7.98
C ASP A 159 -14.18 -19.06 -6.99
N ASN A 160 -14.12 -20.35 -7.32
CA ASN A 160 -13.66 -21.39 -6.40
C ASN A 160 -12.29 -22.01 -6.75
N PHE A 161 -11.44 -21.29 -7.49
CA PHE A 161 -10.03 -21.64 -7.64
C PHE A 161 -9.13 -20.49 -7.20
N TRP A 162 -8.53 -20.63 -6.02
CA TRP A 162 -7.67 -19.61 -5.45
C TRP A 162 -6.22 -19.78 -5.88
N ALA A 163 -5.56 -18.68 -6.25
CA ALA A 163 -4.14 -18.64 -6.53
C ALA A 163 -3.51 -17.40 -5.92
N MET A 164 -2.31 -17.57 -5.34
CA MET A 164 -1.57 -16.49 -4.69
C MET A 164 -1.20 -15.35 -5.63
N GLY A 165 -0.95 -15.68 -6.89
CA GLY A 165 -0.57 -14.76 -7.95
C GLY A 165 -0.50 -15.52 -9.27
N ASP A 166 0.31 -15.03 -10.20
CA ASP A 166 0.52 -15.70 -11.48
C ASP A 166 1.25 -17.04 -11.32
N THR A 167 2.06 -17.17 -10.26
CA THR A 167 2.76 -18.41 -9.88
C THR A 167 2.65 -18.67 -8.37
N GLY A 168 2.97 -19.90 -7.94
CA GLY A 168 3.04 -20.29 -6.53
C GLY A 168 1.89 -21.19 -6.06
N PRO A 169 1.70 -21.34 -4.74
CA PRO A 169 0.68 -22.21 -4.17
C PRO A 169 -0.74 -21.77 -4.57
N CYS A 170 -1.57 -22.75 -4.92
CA CYS A 170 -2.95 -22.57 -5.35
C CYS A 170 -3.78 -23.83 -5.11
N GLY A 171 -5.09 -23.73 -5.28
CA GLY A 171 -5.99 -24.87 -5.19
C GLY A 171 -7.45 -24.48 -5.18
N TYR A 172 -8.30 -25.50 -5.06
CA TYR A 172 -9.74 -25.30 -4.94
C TYR A 172 -10.06 -24.56 -3.64
N SER A 173 -11.14 -23.81 -3.65
CA SER A 173 -11.67 -23.17 -2.45
C SER A 173 -13.13 -23.53 -2.21
N SER A 174 -13.57 -23.21 -1.02
CA SER A 174 -14.96 -23.25 -0.59
C SER A 174 -15.25 -22.01 0.23
N GLU A 175 -16.30 -21.29 -0.12
CA GLU A 175 -16.67 -20.05 0.58
C GLU A 175 -17.97 -20.25 1.35
N ILE A 176 -18.12 -19.57 2.49
CA ILE A 176 -19.34 -19.51 3.28
C ILE A 176 -19.97 -18.14 3.03
N TYR A 177 -21.27 -18.13 2.69
CA TYR A 177 -22.06 -16.92 2.48
C TYR A 177 -23.17 -16.84 3.52
N TYR A 178 -23.54 -15.61 3.85
CA TYR A 178 -24.68 -15.32 4.71
C TYR A 178 -25.77 -14.60 3.92
N ASP A 179 -26.98 -15.16 3.89
CA ASP A 179 -28.18 -14.53 3.32
C ASP A 179 -28.66 -13.40 4.24
N ARG A 180 -28.39 -12.17 3.82
CA ARG A 180 -28.75 -10.96 4.56
C ARG A 180 -30.25 -10.68 4.54
N GLY A 181 -30.98 -11.19 3.54
CA GLY A 181 -32.41 -10.99 3.38
C GLY A 181 -32.80 -10.58 1.97
N GLU A 182 -34.10 -10.67 1.68
CA GLU A 182 -34.68 -10.40 0.35
C GLU A 182 -34.61 -8.92 -0.06
N GLU A 183 -34.31 -8.01 0.88
CA GLU A 183 -34.12 -6.59 0.60
C GLU A 183 -32.79 -6.27 -0.12
N TYR A 184 -31.88 -7.24 -0.19
CA TYR A 184 -30.61 -7.15 -0.92
C TYR A 184 -30.68 -7.96 -2.22
N GLU A 185 -29.87 -7.59 -3.21
CA GLU A 185 -29.77 -8.29 -4.50
C GLU A 185 -28.36 -8.83 -4.75
N GLY A 186 -28.25 -9.94 -5.49
CA GLY A 186 -26.97 -10.55 -5.89
C GLY A 186 -26.01 -10.80 -4.73
N ASP A 187 -24.74 -10.43 -4.91
CA ASP A 187 -23.66 -10.62 -3.91
C ASP A 187 -23.84 -9.76 -2.64
N GLU A 188 -24.68 -8.72 -2.68
CA GLU A 188 -25.03 -7.97 -1.45
C GLU A 188 -26.01 -8.76 -0.59
N ARG A 189 -26.77 -9.69 -1.18
CA ARG A 189 -27.66 -10.61 -0.45
C ARG A 189 -26.90 -11.80 0.10
N LEU A 190 -26.22 -12.53 -0.78
CA LEU A 190 -25.36 -13.65 -0.40
C LEU A 190 -23.95 -13.12 -0.14
N LEU A 191 -23.77 -12.54 1.05
CA LEU A 191 -22.50 -11.93 1.43
C LEU A 191 -21.49 -13.01 1.80
N GLU A 192 -20.40 -13.14 1.03
CA GLU A 192 -19.26 -14.01 1.35
C GLU A 192 -18.63 -13.59 2.69
N ILE A 193 -18.66 -14.44 3.71
CA ILE A 193 -18.10 -14.13 5.04
C ILE A 193 -16.78 -14.84 5.33
N TRP A 194 -16.49 -15.96 4.66
CA TRP A 194 -15.28 -16.73 4.91
C TRP A 194 -14.88 -17.56 3.69
N ASN A 195 -13.63 -17.46 3.26
CA ASN A 195 -13.05 -18.29 2.21
C ASN A 195 -12.10 -19.34 2.81
N LEU A 196 -12.29 -20.61 2.44
CA LEU A 196 -11.47 -21.77 2.81
C LEU A 196 -10.72 -22.25 1.57
N VAL A 197 -9.40 -22.05 1.54
CA VAL A 197 -8.54 -22.44 0.42
C VAL A 197 -7.83 -23.75 0.74
N PHE A 198 -8.01 -24.71 -0.14
CA PHE A 198 -7.40 -26.03 -0.08
C PHE A 198 -6.17 -26.03 -0.97
N MET A 199 -5.01 -25.69 -0.41
CA MET A 199 -3.78 -25.61 -1.18
C MET A 199 -3.27 -27.01 -1.53
N GLU A 200 -3.51 -27.40 -2.78
CA GLU A 200 -3.18 -28.73 -3.32
C GLU A 200 -2.12 -28.67 -4.43
N PHE A 201 -1.94 -27.51 -5.06
CA PHE A 201 -1.10 -27.35 -6.24
C PHE A 201 -0.12 -26.18 -6.13
N ASN A 202 0.93 -26.23 -6.94
CA ASN A 202 1.80 -25.12 -7.24
C ASN A 202 1.70 -24.82 -8.74
N ARG A 203 1.48 -23.55 -9.08
CA ARG A 203 1.44 -23.05 -10.46
C ARG A 203 2.81 -22.54 -10.89
N ASP A 204 3.35 -23.06 -11.99
CA ASP A 204 4.58 -22.56 -12.60
C ASP A 204 4.34 -21.35 -13.54
N GLU A 205 5.41 -20.73 -14.04
CA GLU A 205 5.34 -19.57 -14.96
C GLU A 205 4.62 -19.86 -16.29
N ARG A 206 4.46 -21.14 -16.65
CA ARG A 206 3.72 -21.57 -17.85
C ARG A 206 2.26 -21.89 -17.54
N GLY A 207 1.83 -21.75 -16.29
CA GLY A 207 0.48 -22.06 -15.83
C GLY A 207 0.24 -23.54 -15.50
N ASN A 208 1.26 -24.40 -15.53
CA ASN A 208 1.08 -25.82 -15.20
C ASN A 208 0.89 -25.99 -13.69
N LEU A 209 -0.02 -26.89 -13.30
CA LEU A 209 -0.30 -27.22 -11.91
C LEU A 209 0.42 -28.52 -11.53
N THR A 210 1.28 -28.45 -10.51
CA THR A 210 1.93 -29.62 -9.92
C THR A 210 1.47 -29.81 -8.47
N PRO A 211 1.21 -31.04 -7.99
CA PRO A 211 0.81 -31.25 -6.60
C PRO A 211 1.86 -30.75 -5.61
N LEU A 212 1.41 -30.09 -4.53
CA LEU A 212 2.29 -29.70 -3.43
C LEU A 212 2.79 -30.93 -2.66
N PRO A 213 4.02 -30.90 -2.09
CA PRO A 213 4.55 -32.02 -1.29
C PRO A 213 3.69 -32.36 -0.07
N LYS A 214 3.04 -31.33 0.49
CA LYS A 214 2.07 -31.45 1.58
C LYS A 214 0.87 -30.57 1.23
N LYS A 215 -0.33 -31.10 1.43
CA LYS A 215 -1.57 -30.34 1.30
C LYS A 215 -1.69 -29.38 2.48
N ASN A 216 -2.07 -28.15 2.23
CA ASN A 216 -2.14 -27.12 3.26
C ASN A 216 -3.53 -26.48 3.29
N ILE A 217 -3.85 -25.82 4.40
CA ILE A 217 -5.06 -25.01 4.54
C ILE A 217 -4.65 -23.56 4.74
N ASP A 218 -5.32 -22.70 3.99
CA ASP A 218 -5.36 -21.26 4.16
C ASP A 218 -6.82 -20.83 4.26
N THR A 219 -7.15 -19.92 5.15
CA THR A 219 -8.50 -19.37 5.24
C THR A 219 -8.43 -17.87 5.47
N GLY A 220 -9.43 -17.15 4.97
CA GLY A 220 -9.59 -15.72 5.23
C GLY A 220 -11.03 -15.34 5.48
N MET A 221 -11.30 -14.78 6.66
CA MET A 221 -12.55 -14.11 7.02
C MET A 221 -12.28 -12.62 7.20
N GLY A 222 -12.97 -11.77 6.46
CA GLY A 222 -12.88 -10.31 6.65
C GLY A 222 -13.58 -9.92 7.95
N LEU A 223 -12.84 -9.39 8.92
CA LEU A 223 -13.35 -9.07 10.25
C LEU A 223 -14.48 -8.04 10.20
N GLU A 224 -14.31 -6.97 9.42
CA GLU A 224 -15.30 -5.90 9.25
C GLU A 224 -16.58 -6.43 8.63
N ARG A 225 -16.46 -7.44 7.76
CA ARG A 225 -17.58 -8.03 7.04
C ARG A 225 -18.39 -8.97 7.92
N ILE A 226 -17.73 -9.83 8.71
CA ILE A 226 -18.46 -10.66 9.67
C ILE A 226 -19.06 -9.80 10.80
N ALA A 227 -18.38 -8.70 11.17
CA ALA A 227 -18.91 -7.75 12.14
C ALA A 227 -20.19 -7.07 11.66
N SER A 228 -20.27 -6.65 10.38
CA SER A 228 -21.50 -6.04 9.86
C SER A 228 -22.69 -7.00 9.91
N VAL A 229 -22.46 -8.30 9.65
CA VAL A 229 -23.48 -9.34 9.82
C VAL A 229 -23.91 -9.48 11.28
N LEU A 230 -22.97 -9.60 12.22
CA LEU A 230 -23.27 -9.81 13.64
C LEU A 230 -23.86 -8.58 14.34
N GLN A 231 -23.55 -7.39 13.83
CA GLN A 231 -24.09 -6.12 14.31
C GLN A 231 -25.38 -5.72 13.60
N GLY A 232 -25.76 -6.42 12.52
CA GLY A 232 -26.96 -6.13 11.75
C GLY A 232 -26.88 -4.80 11.00
N THR A 233 -25.67 -4.35 10.64
CA THR A 233 -25.47 -3.09 9.91
C THR A 233 -25.65 -3.27 8.41
N LYS A 234 -26.01 -2.19 7.71
CA LYS A 234 -26.22 -2.26 6.25
C LYS A 234 -24.92 -2.27 5.47
N THR A 235 -23.87 -1.72 6.05
CA THR A 235 -22.55 -1.62 5.43
C THR A 235 -21.46 -1.94 6.44
N ASN A 236 -20.28 -2.30 5.94
CA ASN A 236 -19.09 -2.44 6.79
C ASN A 236 -18.69 -1.11 7.43
N TYR A 237 -19.13 0.03 6.91
CA TYR A 237 -18.79 1.36 7.41
C TYR A 237 -19.61 1.78 8.64
N GLU A 238 -20.65 1.02 8.97
CA GLU A 238 -21.56 1.26 10.10
C GLU A 238 -21.21 0.44 11.35
N ILE A 239 -20.15 -0.38 11.29
CA ILE A 239 -19.72 -1.19 12.43
C ILE A 239 -19.07 -0.33 13.52
N ASP A 240 -19.06 -0.85 14.74
CA ASP A 240 -18.64 -0.13 15.95
C ASP A 240 -17.22 0.49 15.90
N ASN A 241 -16.29 -0.11 15.16
CA ASN A 241 -14.92 0.40 15.01
C ASN A 241 -14.66 1.22 13.73
N ILE A 242 -15.67 1.48 12.90
CA ILE A 242 -15.56 2.33 11.70
C ILE A 242 -16.53 3.51 11.75
N PHE A 243 -17.76 3.31 12.24
CA PHE A 243 -18.77 4.37 12.26
C PHE A 243 -18.31 5.65 12.99
N PRO A 244 -17.53 5.61 14.09
CA PRO A 244 -16.99 6.83 14.69
C PRO A 244 -16.10 7.66 13.73
N LEU A 245 -15.45 7.02 12.75
CA LEU A 245 -14.69 7.71 11.71
C LEU A 245 -15.60 8.37 10.65
N ILE A 246 -16.79 7.81 10.43
CA ILE A 246 -17.84 8.44 9.61
C ILE A 246 -18.35 9.69 10.35
N GLU A 247 -18.69 9.56 11.63
CA GLU A 247 -19.14 10.68 12.47
C GLU A 247 -18.10 11.80 12.54
N PHE A 248 -16.81 11.45 12.57
CA PHE A 248 -15.71 12.42 12.47
C PHE A 248 -15.82 13.26 11.18
N GLY A 249 -16.04 12.62 10.02
CA GLY A 249 -16.25 13.31 8.76
C GLY A 249 -17.52 14.16 8.72
N GLU A 250 -18.64 13.63 9.26
CA GLU A 250 -19.91 14.37 9.37
C GLU A 250 -19.75 15.67 10.15
N ASN A 251 -19.11 15.60 11.31
CA ASN A 251 -18.93 16.74 12.20
C ASN A 251 -18.03 17.83 11.59
N LEU A 252 -16.98 17.43 10.86
CA LEU A 252 -16.10 18.37 10.19
C LEU A 252 -16.76 19.07 8.99
N ALA A 253 -17.54 18.33 8.20
CA ALA A 253 -18.18 18.84 7.00
C ALA A 253 -19.56 19.49 7.25
N GLY A 254 -20.19 19.23 8.40
CA GLY A 254 -21.55 19.67 8.67
C GLY A 254 -22.60 18.96 7.81
N VAL A 255 -22.36 17.69 7.47
CA VAL A 255 -23.23 16.85 6.63
C VAL A 255 -23.73 15.63 7.41
N LYS A 256 -24.64 14.84 6.81
CA LYS A 256 -25.19 13.63 7.41
C LYS A 256 -25.03 12.41 6.49
N TYR A 257 -24.57 11.31 7.07
CA TYR A 257 -24.44 10.01 6.45
C TYR A 257 -25.82 9.35 6.28
N GLY A 258 -26.06 8.76 5.12
CA GLY A 258 -27.32 8.13 4.73
C GLY A 258 -28.32 9.06 4.04
N GLU A 259 -28.02 10.36 3.88
CA GLU A 259 -28.90 11.31 3.19
C GLU A 259 -28.64 11.40 1.69
N ASP A 260 -27.38 11.39 1.26
CA ASP A 260 -26.97 11.52 -0.13
C ASP A 260 -25.81 10.56 -0.46
N PHE A 261 -25.94 9.83 -1.56
CA PHE A 261 -24.96 8.81 -1.96
C PHE A 261 -23.56 9.40 -2.19
N LYS A 262 -23.44 10.59 -2.78
CA LYS A 262 -22.11 11.19 -3.03
C LYS A 262 -21.43 11.63 -1.74
N THR A 263 -22.22 12.13 -0.80
CA THR A 263 -21.78 12.48 0.55
C THR A 263 -21.32 11.23 1.30
N ASP A 264 -22.10 10.15 1.25
CA ASP A 264 -21.72 8.86 1.85
C ASP A 264 -20.41 8.33 1.29
N VAL A 265 -20.24 8.35 -0.04
CA VAL A 265 -18.99 7.92 -0.69
C VAL A 265 -17.81 8.72 -0.12
N ALA A 266 -17.93 10.03 0.00
CA ALA A 266 -16.86 10.87 0.53
C ALA A 266 -16.52 10.54 1.99
N LEU A 267 -17.53 10.39 2.85
CA LEU A 267 -17.36 10.02 4.26
C LEU A 267 -16.71 8.64 4.40
N ARG A 268 -17.17 7.65 3.62
CA ARG A 268 -16.62 6.29 3.60
C ARG A 268 -15.16 6.26 3.13
N VAL A 269 -14.82 7.00 2.06
CA VAL A 269 -13.42 7.10 1.59
C VAL A 269 -12.53 7.69 2.67
N ILE A 270 -12.96 8.77 3.33
CA ILE A 270 -12.18 9.39 4.41
C ILE A 270 -11.95 8.40 5.56
N ALA A 271 -13.02 7.75 6.03
CA ALA A 271 -12.95 6.79 7.15
C ALA A 271 -12.01 5.62 6.85
N ASP A 272 -12.13 4.99 5.68
CA ASP A 272 -11.26 3.89 5.26
C ASP A 272 -9.80 4.35 5.11
N HIS A 273 -9.58 5.47 4.43
CA HIS A 273 -8.23 5.95 4.14
C HIS A 273 -7.49 6.41 5.41
N LEU A 274 -8.19 6.94 6.42
CA LEU A 274 -7.60 7.22 7.74
C LEU A 274 -6.98 5.94 8.36
N ARG A 275 -7.66 4.79 8.23
CA ARG A 275 -7.15 3.50 8.71
C ARG A 275 -5.92 3.08 7.93
N ALA A 276 -5.98 3.09 6.60
CA ALA A 276 -4.86 2.73 5.74
C ALA A 276 -3.61 3.60 5.99
N LEU A 277 -3.77 4.91 6.13
CA LEU A 277 -2.67 5.83 6.42
C LEU A 277 -2.05 5.54 7.79
N THR A 278 -2.88 5.36 8.82
CA THR A 278 -2.43 5.11 10.19
C THR A 278 -1.56 3.86 10.25
N PHE A 279 -2.05 2.75 9.71
CA PHE A 279 -1.33 1.47 9.77
C PHE A 279 -0.11 1.43 8.84
N ALA A 280 -0.20 1.96 7.62
CA ALA A 280 0.93 1.93 6.70
C ALA A 280 2.11 2.79 7.18
N ILE A 281 1.83 3.99 7.71
CA ILE A 281 2.87 4.87 8.27
C ILE A 281 3.40 4.29 9.59
N GLY A 282 2.54 3.69 10.42
CA GLY A 282 2.97 2.97 11.63
C GLY A 282 3.92 1.81 11.34
N ASP A 283 3.68 1.08 10.25
CA ASP A 283 4.59 0.03 9.77
C ASP A 283 5.81 0.58 8.98
N GLY A 284 6.00 1.91 8.93
CA GLY A 284 7.22 2.56 8.44
C GLY A 284 7.16 3.09 7.00
N VAL A 285 5.99 3.10 6.35
CA VAL A 285 5.88 3.62 4.97
C VAL A 285 5.75 5.14 4.96
N LEU A 286 6.74 5.82 4.37
CA LEU A 286 6.74 7.28 4.21
C LEU A 286 6.17 7.70 2.84
N PRO A 287 5.32 8.73 2.77
CA PRO A 287 4.84 9.27 1.49
C PRO A 287 5.98 9.70 0.56
N SER A 288 6.08 9.08 -0.62
CA SER A 288 7.14 9.33 -1.61
C SER A 288 6.58 9.37 -3.04
N ASN A 289 7.44 9.53 -4.05
CA ASN A 289 7.03 9.49 -5.47
C ASN A 289 7.11 8.08 -6.08
N GLU A 290 7.55 7.07 -5.33
CA GLU A 290 7.80 5.72 -5.88
C GLU A 290 7.36 4.60 -4.93
N GLY A 291 7.09 3.43 -5.49
CA GLY A 291 6.77 2.20 -4.75
C GLY A 291 5.64 2.38 -3.72
N ARG A 292 5.84 1.81 -2.51
CA ARG A 292 4.86 1.86 -1.41
C ARG A 292 4.53 3.30 -0.99
N GLY A 293 5.55 4.18 -0.97
CA GLY A 293 5.37 5.58 -0.58
C GLY A 293 4.48 6.36 -1.55
N TYR A 294 4.54 6.05 -2.84
CA TYR A 294 3.61 6.61 -3.83
C TYR A 294 2.16 6.22 -3.55
N VAL A 295 1.91 4.95 -3.22
CA VAL A 295 0.58 4.45 -2.92
C VAL A 295 -0.01 5.14 -1.69
N ILE A 296 0.75 5.26 -0.61
CA ILE A 296 0.30 5.97 0.61
C ILE A 296 0.07 7.46 0.33
N ARG A 297 0.91 8.09 -0.48
CA ARG A 297 0.69 9.46 -0.97
C ARG A 297 -0.62 9.58 -1.76
N LYS A 298 -0.92 8.63 -2.65
CA LYS A 298 -2.16 8.59 -3.44
C LYS A 298 -3.39 8.49 -2.54
N ILE A 299 -3.38 7.57 -1.57
CA ILE A 299 -4.45 7.38 -0.57
C ILE A 299 -4.67 8.68 0.23
N LEU A 300 -3.60 9.29 0.74
CA LEU A 300 -3.69 10.54 1.51
C LEU A 300 -4.34 11.65 0.70
N ARG A 301 -3.85 11.88 -0.52
CA ARG A 301 -4.34 12.94 -1.39
C ARG A 301 -5.78 12.70 -1.85
N ARG A 302 -6.18 11.44 -2.05
CA ARG A 302 -7.57 11.06 -2.34
C ARG A 302 -8.49 11.40 -1.17
N ALA A 303 -8.11 11.06 0.06
CA ALA A 303 -8.90 11.42 1.24
C ALA A 303 -9.06 12.96 1.39
N LEU A 304 -7.98 13.73 1.14
CA LEU A 304 -8.06 15.20 1.13
C LEU A 304 -8.98 15.75 0.06
N ARG A 305 -8.96 15.17 -1.15
CA ARG A 305 -9.86 15.54 -2.24
C ARG A 305 -11.33 15.35 -1.84
N TYR A 306 -11.68 14.21 -1.24
CA TYR A 306 -13.05 13.97 -0.79
C TYR A 306 -13.44 14.88 0.39
N GLY A 307 -12.51 15.18 1.30
CA GLY A 307 -12.73 16.21 2.33
C GLY A 307 -13.03 17.58 1.71
N TYR A 308 -12.25 18.01 0.72
CA TYR A 308 -12.48 19.26 0.00
C TYR A 308 -13.83 19.26 -0.74
N LYS A 309 -14.24 18.12 -1.33
CA LYS A 309 -15.55 17.95 -1.98
C LYS A 309 -16.72 18.13 -0.99
N LEU A 310 -16.51 17.81 0.29
CA LEU A 310 -17.45 18.05 1.38
C LEU A 310 -17.37 19.47 1.97
N GLY A 311 -16.49 20.34 1.45
CA GLY A 311 -16.30 21.71 1.93
C GLY A 311 -15.24 21.88 3.02
N ILE A 312 -14.46 20.84 3.33
CA ILE A 312 -13.37 20.91 4.31
C ILE A 312 -12.13 21.54 3.64
N GLU A 313 -11.85 22.81 3.96
CA GLU A 313 -10.71 23.55 3.39
C GLU A 313 -9.44 23.55 4.26
N LYS A 314 -9.51 23.02 5.48
CA LYS A 314 -8.40 22.98 6.44
C LYS A 314 -7.79 21.58 6.57
N PRO A 315 -6.52 21.46 7.00
CA PRO A 315 -5.95 20.19 7.45
C PRO A 315 -6.86 19.50 8.49
N PHE A 316 -7.19 18.22 8.30
CA PHE A 316 -8.07 17.43 9.14
C PHE A 316 -7.65 15.95 9.30
N LEU A 317 -6.94 15.36 8.35
CA LEU A 317 -6.63 13.92 8.39
C LEU A 317 -5.80 13.55 9.62
N HIS A 318 -4.87 14.40 10.01
CA HIS A 318 -4.01 14.17 11.18
C HIS A 318 -4.79 14.11 12.51
N GLU A 319 -5.96 14.75 12.60
CA GLU A 319 -6.86 14.63 13.76
C GLU A 319 -7.58 13.27 13.76
N GLY A 320 -7.98 12.78 12.59
CA GLY A 320 -8.59 11.46 12.43
C GLY A 320 -7.67 10.30 12.79
N ILE A 321 -6.34 10.48 12.68
CA ILE A 321 -5.34 9.49 13.10
C ILE A 321 -5.46 9.19 14.60
N ASP A 322 -5.70 10.19 15.45
CA ASP A 322 -5.88 9.96 16.90
C ASP A 322 -7.04 9.00 17.15
N LEU A 323 -8.16 9.23 16.46
CA LEU A 323 -9.36 8.42 16.59
C LEU A 323 -9.14 6.99 16.11
N VAL A 324 -8.46 6.78 14.98
CA VAL A 324 -8.09 5.42 14.53
C VAL A 324 -7.27 4.70 15.58
N ILE A 325 -6.25 5.35 16.15
CA ILE A 325 -5.40 4.73 17.17
C ILE A 325 -6.22 4.39 18.41
N ASP A 326 -7.14 5.26 18.84
CA ASP A 326 -7.98 5.01 20.00
C ASP A 326 -8.98 3.86 19.80
N LEU A 327 -9.49 3.66 18.59
CA LEU A 327 -10.34 2.54 18.24
C LEU A 327 -9.57 1.21 18.13
N MET A 328 -8.29 1.27 17.73
CA MET A 328 -7.51 0.08 17.36
C MET A 328 -6.44 -0.33 18.40
N LYS A 329 -6.16 0.50 19.42
CA LYS A 329 -5.09 0.28 20.42
C LYS A 329 -5.17 -1.02 21.20
N SER A 330 -6.36 -1.60 21.34
CA SER A 330 -6.55 -2.88 22.03
C SER A 330 -5.86 -4.02 21.29
N ALA A 331 -6.05 -4.07 19.96
CA ALA A 331 -5.44 -5.07 19.09
C ALA A 331 -4.01 -4.70 18.67
N TYR A 332 -3.71 -3.40 18.53
CA TYR A 332 -2.45 -2.88 18.00
C TYR A 332 -1.86 -1.78 18.92
N PRO A 333 -1.41 -2.13 20.13
CA PRO A 333 -0.90 -1.17 21.11
C PRO A 333 0.36 -0.42 20.61
N GLU A 334 1.11 -1.01 19.68
CA GLU A 334 2.29 -0.39 19.06
C GLU A 334 1.98 0.96 18.38
N LEU A 335 0.76 1.16 17.87
CA LEU A 335 0.34 2.42 17.26
C LEU A 335 0.36 3.59 18.26
N GLN A 336 0.14 3.32 19.54
CA GLN A 336 0.17 4.37 20.57
C GLN A 336 1.57 4.97 20.71
N LEU A 337 2.61 4.14 20.61
CA LEU A 337 4.00 4.57 20.71
C LEU A 337 4.43 5.44 19.51
N GLN A 338 3.76 5.27 18.37
CA GLN A 338 4.05 5.97 17.13
C GLN A 338 3.05 7.11 16.81
N ARG A 339 2.09 7.39 17.70
CA ARG A 339 0.99 8.35 17.47
C ARG A 339 1.48 9.68 16.92
N GLU A 340 2.40 10.34 17.61
CA GLU A 340 2.90 11.66 17.22
C GLU A 340 3.71 11.62 15.92
N PHE A 341 4.44 10.53 15.69
CA PHE A 341 5.17 10.33 14.43
C PHE A 341 4.21 10.22 13.25
N ILE A 342 3.21 9.34 13.34
CA ILE A 342 2.21 9.13 12.28
C ILE A 342 1.47 10.45 11.99
N LYS A 343 1.01 11.15 13.03
CA LYS A 343 0.34 12.45 12.91
C LYS A 343 1.20 13.50 12.24
N GLY A 344 2.48 13.60 12.63
CA GLY A 344 3.42 14.55 12.05
C GLY A 344 3.61 14.34 10.55
N ILE A 345 3.78 13.08 10.12
CA ILE A 345 3.92 12.73 8.69
C ILE A 345 2.65 13.09 7.91
N VAL A 346 1.47 12.69 8.41
CA VAL A 346 0.18 12.98 7.74
C VAL A 346 -0.05 14.48 7.62
N ARG A 347 0.15 15.22 8.71
CA ARG A 347 -0.02 16.68 8.74
C ARG A 347 0.91 17.38 7.76
N SER A 348 2.18 16.99 7.71
CA SER A 348 3.16 17.60 6.80
C SER A 348 2.78 17.42 5.33
N GLU A 349 2.32 16.23 4.93
CA GLU A 349 1.91 15.98 3.55
C GLU A 349 0.58 16.68 3.22
N GLU A 350 -0.34 16.74 4.19
CA GLU A 350 -1.61 17.46 4.08
C GLU A 350 -1.43 18.96 3.86
N GLU A 351 -0.66 19.63 4.72
CA GLU A 351 -0.36 21.06 4.59
C GLU A 351 0.36 21.36 3.26
N ARG A 352 1.24 20.45 2.80
CA ARG A 352 1.93 20.58 1.51
C ARG A 352 0.96 20.50 0.34
N PHE A 353 0.06 19.52 0.35
CA PHE A 353 -0.81 19.24 -0.79
C PHE A 353 -2.00 20.21 -0.87
N LEU A 354 -2.56 20.63 0.26
CA LEU A 354 -3.68 21.59 0.29
C LEU A 354 -3.34 22.91 -0.41
N ARG A 355 -2.07 23.33 -0.41
CA ARG A 355 -1.59 24.52 -1.13
C ARG A 355 -1.84 24.45 -2.64
N THR A 356 -1.79 23.25 -3.24
CA THR A 356 -1.97 23.06 -4.69
C THR A 356 -3.31 22.43 -5.05
N LEU A 357 -4.00 21.78 -4.10
CA LEU A 357 -5.26 21.07 -4.33
C LEU A 357 -6.34 21.94 -4.98
N LYS A 358 -6.64 23.11 -4.39
CA LYS A 358 -7.70 24.00 -4.87
C LYS A 358 -7.46 24.49 -6.30
N ALA A 359 -6.24 24.95 -6.58
CA ALA A 359 -5.85 25.39 -7.91
C ALA A 359 -5.87 24.22 -8.92
N GLY A 360 -5.39 23.04 -8.51
CA GLY A 360 -5.40 21.83 -9.33
C GLY A 360 -6.80 21.39 -9.73
N ILE A 361 -7.75 21.33 -8.78
CA ILE A 361 -9.15 20.96 -9.06
C ILE A 361 -9.76 21.89 -10.11
N GLN A 362 -9.60 23.21 -9.95
CA GLN A 362 -10.14 24.19 -10.90
C GLN A 362 -9.56 24.03 -12.31
N LEU A 363 -8.30 23.61 -12.42
CA LEU A 363 -7.67 23.34 -13.73
C LEU A 363 -8.26 22.09 -14.38
N VAL A 364 -8.49 21.03 -13.61
CA VAL A 364 -9.13 19.81 -14.11
C VAL A 364 -10.56 20.09 -14.53
N GLU A 365 -11.34 20.81 -13.73
CA GLU A 365 -12.72 21.19 -14.06
C GLU A 365 -12.80 21.98 -15.37
N LYS A 366 -11.88 22.93 -15.59
CA LYS A 366 -11.77 23.66 -16.87
C LYS A 366 -11.44 22.74 -18.05
N ALA A 367 -10.55 21.77 -17.86
CA ALA A 367 -10.21 20.80 -18.89
C ALA A 367 -11.42 19.89 -19.22
N VAL A 368 -12.16 19.44 -18.20
CA VAL A 368 -13.40 18.67 -18.34
C VAL A 368 -14.46 19.47 -19.10
N GLU A 369 -14.72 20.72 -18.72
CA GLU A 369 -15.68 21.58 -19.41
C GLU A 369 -15.32 21.77 -20.89
N ARG A 370 -14.03 21.97 -21.17
CA ARG A 370 -13.53 22.11 -22.54
C ARG A 370 -13.74 20.81 -23.33
N ALA A 371 -13.36 19.67 -22.78
CA ALA A 371 -13.55 18.37 -23.42
C ALA A 371 -15.03 18.10 -23.75
N LYS A 372 -15.93 18.37 -22.81
CA LYS A 372 -17.39 18.24 -23.01
C LYS A 372 -17.92 19.18 -24.09
N LYS A 373 -17.47 20.46 -24.12
CA LYS A 373 -17.85 21.42 -25.16
C LYS A 373 -17.36 21.01 -26.56
N GLU A 374 -16.20 20.37 -26.63
CA GLU A 374 -15.62 19.87 -27.87
C GLU A 374 -16.15 18.47 -28.27
N GLY A 375 -17.05 17.87 -27.48
CA GLY A 375 -17.60 16.53 -27.73
C GLY A 375 -16.59 15.39 -27.53
N ARG A 376 -15.51 15.62 -26.77
CA ARG A 376 -14.50 14.61 -26.42
C ARG A 376 -14.97 13.76 -25.24
N GLU A 377 -14.73 12.46 -25.33
CA GLU A 377 -14.93 11.50 -24.23
C GLU A 377 -13.68 11.34 -23.34
N TYR A 378 -12.66 12.18 -23.56
CA TYR A 378 -11.38 12.09 -22.86
C TYR A 378 -10.69 13.44 -22.68
N LEU A 379 -9.88 13.54 -21.62
CA LEU A 379 -8.88 14.61 -21.44
C LEU A 379 -7.64 14.25 -22.25
N SER A 380 -7.11 15.22 -23.00
CA SER A 380 -5.90 15.00 -23.81
C SER A 380 -4.68 14.82 -22.92
N GLY A 381 -3.71 14.04 -23.38
CA GLY A 381 -2.48 13.78 -22.64
C GLY A 381 -1.71 15.07 -22.35
N LYS A 382 -1.80 16.07 -23.24
CA LYS A 382 -1.23 17.41 -23.05
C LYS A 382 -1.89 18.22 -21.95
N GLU A 383 -3.22 18.16 -21.85
CA GLU A 383 -3.96 18.81 -20.76
C GLU A 383 -3.57 18.17 -19.43
N VAL A 384 -3.55 16.84 -19.36
CA VAL A 384 -3.15 16.07 -18.18
C VAL A 384 -1.69 16.36 -17.82
N PHE A 385 -0.78 16.33 -18.79
CA PHE A 385 0.63 16.63 -18.61
C PHE A 385 0.85 18.03 -18.05
N LYS A 386 0.17 19.04 -18.59
CA LYS A 386 0.27 20.41 -18.08
C LYS A 386 -0.19 20.51 -16.63
N ILE A 387 -1.33 19.89 -16.29
CA ILE A 387 -1.88 19.91 -14.92
C ILE A 387 -0.95 19.19 -13.94
N TYR A 388 -0.37 18.07 -14.38
CA TYR A 388 0.59 17.29 -13.60
C TYR A 388 1.92 18.00 -13.40
N ASP A 389 2.58 18.39 -14.49
CA ASP A 389 3.95 18.92 -14.47
C ASP A 389 4.01 20.36 -13.95
N THR A 390 3.19 21.25 -14.52
CA THR A 390 3.25 22.68 -14.20
C THR A 390 2.65 23.01 -12.83
N TYR A 391 1.62 22.26 -12.41
CA TYR A 391 0.87 22.56 -11.18
C TYR A 391 1.03 21.50 -10.08
N GLY A 392 1.80 20.43 -10.36
CA GLY A 392 2.09 19.36 -9.39
C GLY A 392 0.86 18.54 -9.00
N PHE A 393 -0.21 18.56 -9.81
CA PHE A 393 -1.46 17.89 -9.47
C PHE A 393 -1.44 16.42 -9.91
N PRO A 394 -1.69 15.45 -9.01
CA PRO A 394 -1.48 14.02 -9.30
C PRO A 394 -2.35 13.52 -10.46
N VAL A 395 -1.76 12.77 -11.38
CA VAL A 395 -2.47 12.12 -12.49
C VAL A 395 -3.62 11.27 -11.99
N ASP A 396 -3.42 10.54 -10.89
CA ASP A 396 -4.44 9.70 -10.28
C ASP A 396 -5.70 10.49 -9.87
N LEU A 397 -5.53 11.73 -9.38
CA LEU A 397 -6.66 12.58 -9.03
C LEU A 397 -7.30 13.22 -10.24
N ILE A 398 -6.51 13.53 -11.29
CA ILE A 398 -7.05 13.98 -12.58
C ILE A 398 -7.94 12.89 -13.15
N GLU A 399 -7.49 11.63 -13.11
CA GLU A 399 -8.24 10.47 -13.59
C GLU A 399 -9.54 10.29 -12.81
N GLU A 400 -9.49 10.36 -11.48
CA GLU A 400 -10.67 10.19 -10.64
C GLU A 400 -11.71 11.29 -10.91
N ILE A 401 -11.28 12.56 -11.04
CA ILE A 401 -12.17 13.67 -11.39
C ILE A 401 -12.75 13.49 -12.79
N ALA A 402 -11.93 13.08 -13.77
CA ALA A 402 -12.39 12.83 -15.13
C ALA A 402 -13.44 11.71 -15.18
N LYS A 403 -13.19 10.60 -14.47
CA LYS A 403 -14.07 9.44 -14.39
C LYS A 403 -15.43 9.78 -13.77
N GLU A 404 -15.45 10.58 -12.70
CA GLU A 404 -16.70 11.09 -12.10
C GLU A 404 -17.53 11.93 -13.08
N GLN A 405 -16.87 12.53 -14.08
CA GLN A 405 -17.48 13.36 -15.10
C GLN A 405 -17.79 12.60 -16.40
N GLY A 406 -17.54 11.29 -16.43
CA GLY A 406 -17.76 10.41 -17.58
C GLY A 406 -16.67 10.52 -18.66
N LEU A 407 -15.47 11.03 -18.31
CA LEU A 407 -14.34 11.18 -19.22
C LEU A 407 -13.20 10.22 -18.87
N LYS A 408 -12.45 9.81 -19.89
CA LYS A 408 -11.20 9.05 -19.76
C LYS A 408 -9.97 9.98 -19.83
N ILE A 409 -8.78 9.44 -19.58
CA ILE A 409 -7.51 10.11 -19.89
C ILE A 409 -6.87 9.42 -21.09
N ASP A 410 -6.32 10.20 -22.02
CA ASP A 410 -5.41 9.68 -23.03
C ASP A 410 -4.02 9.46 -22.42
N TYR A 411 -3.84 8.28 -21.81
CA TYR A 411 -2.57 7.87 -21.20
C TYR A 411 -1.43 7.77 -22.20
N LYS A 412 -1.74 7.41 -23.45
CA LYS A 412 -0.72 7.25 -24.48
C LYS A 412 -0.12 8.61 -24.83
N GLU A 413 -0.95 9.62 -25.08
CA GLU A 413 -0.47 10.98 -25.35
C GLU A 413 0.24 11.57 -24.11
N PHE A 414 -0.23 11.26 -22.89
CA PHE A 414 0.41 11.71 -21.66
C PHE A 414 1.83 11.13 -21.50
N GLU A 415 2.00 9.82 -21.76
CA GLU A 415 3.31 9.16 -21.76
C GLU A 415 4.24 9.68 -22.85
N GLU A 416 3.71 9.96 -24.05
CA GLU A 416 4.47 10.61 -25.12
C GLU A 416 5.02 11.97 -24.66
N GLU A 417 4.22 12.75 -23.92
CA GLU A 417 4.65 14.06 -23.43
C GLU A 417 5.63 13.98 -22.25
N LEU A 418 5.46 13.03 -21.33
CA LEU A 418 6.47 12.70 -20.33
C LEU A 418 7.80 12.29 -20.96
N ASN A 419 7.76 11.46 -22.01
CA ASN A 419 8.97 11.02 -22.70
C ASN A 419 9.64 12.16 -23.45
N ARG A 420 8.88 13.04 -24.11
CA ARG A 420 9.43 14.26 -24.73
C ARG A 420 10.08 15.16 -23.69
N GLN A 421 9.44 15.42 -22.55
CA GLN A 421 10.04 16.20 -21.47
C GLN A 421 11.32 15.55 -20.95
N ARG A 422 11.34 14.22 -20.76
CA ARG A 422 12.55 13.48 -20.35
C ARG A 422 13.66 13.59 -21.39
N GLU A 423 13.33 13.51 -22.68
CA GLU A 423 14.29 13.69 -23.76
C GLU A 423 14.81 15.12 -23.85
N GLU A 424 13.95 16.13 -23.67
CA GLU A 424 14.33 17.54 -23.61
C GLU A 424 15.20 17.81 -22.39
N ALA A 425 14.84 17.31 -21.22
CA ALA A 425 15.67 17.37 -20.01
C ALA A 425 17.03 16.71 -20.25
N ARG A 426 17.09 15.55 -20.91
CA ARG A 426 18.35 14.88 -21.30
C ARG A 426 19.16 15.66 -22.34
N LYS A 427 18.50 16.36 -23.28
CA LYS A 427 19.15 17.24 -24.28
C LYS A 427 19.70 18.50 -23.63
N HIS A 428 18.95 19.12 -22.72
CA HIS A 428 19.41 20.24 -21.90
C HIS A 428 20.56 19.81 -20.97
N PHE A 429 20.49 18.62 -20.36
CA PHE A 429 21.58 18.05 -19.57
C PHE A 429 22.85 17.75 -20.41
N LYS A 430 22.70 17.43 -21.71
CA LYS A 430 23.83 17.31 -22.66
C LYS A 430 24.39 18.65 -23.13
N VAL A 431 23.64 19.75 -23.01
CA VAL A 431 24.11 21.10 -23.36
C VAL A 431 24.74 21.79 -22.14
N GLU A 432 24.38 21.38 -20.92
CA GLU A 432 24.98 21.83 -19.66
C GLU A 432 26.13 20.96 -19.12
N THR A 433 26.64 19.99 -19.88
CA THR A 433 28.01 19.53 -19.62
C THR A 433 28.98 20.65 -19.97
N LYS A 434 29.33 21.49 -18.98
CA LYS A 434 30.61 22.21 -18.94
C LYS A 434 31.65 21.25 -19.53
N LYS A 435 32.34 21.65 -20.61
CA LYS A 435 33.49 20.88 -21.11
C LYS A 435 34.36 20.54 -19.91
N VAL A 436 34.48 19.25 -19.58
CA VAL A 436 35.35 18.80 -18.50
C VAL A 436 36.73 19.37 -18.79
N LYS A 437 37.26 20.21 -17.89
CA LYS A 437 38.58 20.79 -18.08
C LYS A 437 39.60 19.65 -18.24
N PRO A 438 40.59 19.76 -19.15
CA PRO A 438 41.59 18.71 -19.37
C PRO A 438 42.28 18.21 -18.09
N VAL A 439 42.44 19.08 -17.10
CA VAL A 439 43.04 18.76 -15.80
C VAL A 439 42.30 17.66 -15.03
N TYR A 440 40.97 17.56 -15.10
CA TYR A 440 40.23 16.48 -14.42
C TYR A 440 40.24 15.18 -15.19
N VAL A 441 40.39 15.24 -16.51
CA VAL A 441 40.63 14.04 -17.33
C VAL A 441 42.00 13.46 -16.99
N GLU A 442 43.03 14.32 -16.93
CA GLU A 442 44.38 13.95 -16.49
C GLU A 442 44.39 13.40 -15.05
N ALA A 443 43.63 14.00 -14.14
CA ALA A 443 43.51 13.52 -12.77
C ALA A 443 42.90 12.11 -12.70
N LYS A 444 41.83 11.85 -13.47
CA LYS A 444 41.21 10.52 -13.57
C LYS A 444 42.19 9.48 -14.15
N GLU A 445 42.91 9.82 -15.21
CA GLU A 445 43.91 8.94 -15.84
C GLU A 445 45.08 8.60 -14.90
N LYS A 446 45.44 9.51 -14.00
CA LYS A 446 46.43 9.29 -12.93
C LYS A 446 45.89 8.55 -11.70
N GLY A 447 44.63 8.11 -11.72
CA GLY A 447 44.00 7.39 -10.60
C GLY A 447 43.67 8.27 -9.39
N LEU A 448 43.59 9.59 -9.57
CA LEU A 448 43.26 10.56 -8.54
C LEU A 448 41.74 10.65 -8.34
N THR A 449 41.13 9.52 -7.96
CA THR A 449 39.69 9.40 -7.72
C THR A 449 39.35 9.53 -6.24
N SER A 450 38.09 9.90 -5.96
CA SER A 450 37.55 10.09 -4.62
C SER A 450 36.43 9.10 -4.31
N GLU A 451 36.47 8.52 -3.12
CA GLU A 451 35.36 7.73 -2.56
C GLU A 451 34.46 8.65 -1.72
N PHE A 452 33.17 8.70 -2.04
CA PHE A 452 32.20 9.45 -1.26
C PHE A 452 31.70 8.63 -0.06
N VAL A 453 31.87 9.17 1.14
CA VAL A 453 31.47 8.52 2.42
C VAL A 453 30.42 9.32 3.20
N GLY A 454 29.93 10.44 2.65
CA GLY A 454 29.01 11.36 3.32
C GLY A 454 27.63 10.78 3.68
N TYR A 455 27.29 9.60 3.15
CA TYR A 455 26.08 8.87 3.57
C TYR A 455 26.18 8.29 4.99
N THR A 456 27.40 8.11 5.52
CA THR A 456 27.62 7.45 6.81
C THR A 456 28.31 8.35 7.83
N THR A 457 29.11 9.32 7.41
CA THR A 457 29.82 10.25 8.30
C THR A 457 29.95 11.64 7.70
N LEU A 458 29.91 12.67 8.55
CA LEU A 458 30.13 14.07 8.16
C LEU A 458 31.59 14.53 8.39
N GLU A 459 32.40 13.68 9.03
CA GLU A 459 33.81 13.93 9.32
C GLU A 459 34.64 12.68 9.01
N VAL A 460 35.81 12.85 8.40
CA VAL A 460 36.71 11.74 8.07
C VAL A 460 38.16 12.20 7.99
N GLU A 461 39.06 11.42 8.58
CA GLU A 461 40.50 11.58 8.35
C GLU A 461 40.87 10.94 7.01
N THR A 462 41.47 11.72 6.11
CA THR A 462 41.67 11.35 4.70
C THR A 462 42.96 11.96 4.16
N LYS A 463 43.35 11.57 2.94
CA LYS A 463 44.55 12.07 2.26
C LYS A 463 44.16 13.01 1.12
N ILE A 464 44.90 14.11 0.99
CA ILE A 464 44.87 14.95 -0.21
C ILE A 464 45.60 14.19 -1.32
N LYS A 465 44.88 13.87 -2.40
CA LYS A 465 45.43 13.22 -3.59
C LYS A 465 45.98 14.22 -4.59
N ALA A 466 45.35 15.38 -4.71
CA ALA A 466 45.81 16.45 -5.59
C ALA A 466 45.22 17.81 -5.22
N LEU A 467 45.94 18.87 -5.63
CA LEU A 467 45.48 20.25 -5.61
C LEU A 467 45.39 20.75 -7.06
N VAL A 468 44.33 21.48 -7.38
CA VAL A 468 44.13 22.10 -8.70
C VAL A 468 44.06 23.61 -8.52
N LYS A 469 44.79 24.35 -9.36
CA LYS A 469 44.70 25.81 -9.42
C LYS A 469 44.48 26.26 -10.87
N GLY A 470 43.30 26.82 -11.14
CA GLY A 470 42.88 27.19 -12.49
C GLY A 470 42.68 25.95 -13.38
N ASP A 471 43.67 25.65 -14.22
CA ASP A 471 43.64 24.52 -15.17
C ASP A 471 44.87 23.60 -15.03
N LYS A 472 45.55 23.61 -13.87
CA LYS A 472 46.77 22.81 -13.62
C LYS A 472 46.75 22.15 -12.26
N LEU A 473 47.35 20.96 -12.19
CA LEU A 473 47.73 20.32 -10.93
C LEU A 473 48.92 21.07 -10.32
N VAL A 474 48.84 21.36 -9.03
CA VAL A 474 49.88 22.06 -8.26
C VAL A 474 50.27 21.26 -7.03
N GLU A 475 51.48 21.48 -6.53
CA GLU A 475 51.97 20.81 -5.33
C GLU A 475 51.60 21.54 -4.03
N THR A 476 51.33 22.85 -4.12
CA THR A 476 51.00 23.70 -2.97
C THR A 476 49.95 24.75 -3.34
N LEU A 477 49.14 25.13 -2.36
CA LEU A 477 48.27 26.32 -2.38
C LEU A 477 48.70 27.21 -1.21
N ASN A 478 48.92 28.50 -1.46
CA ASN A 478 49.33 29.44 -0.41
C ASN A 478 48.12 30.14 0.21
N GLU A 479 48.33 30.76 1.38
CA GLU A 479 47.30 31.54 2.05
C GLU A 479 46.74 32.64 1.13
N GLY A 480 45.41 32.72 1.05
CA GLY A 480 44.68 33.65 0.20
C GLY A 480 44.51 33.21 -1.26
N GLU A 481 44.99 32.03 -1.65
CA GLU A 481 44.82 31.49 -3.00
C GLU A 481 43.56 30.62 -3.11
N GLU A 482 42.78 30.83 -4.17
CA GLU A 482 41.68 29.95 -4.55
C GLU A 482 42.19 28.74 -5.34
N GLY A 483 41.64 27.56 -5.04
CA GLY A 483 41.98 26.29 -5.69
C GLY A 483 40.95 25.21 -5.35
N GLU A 484 41.15 24.01 -5.87
CA GLU A 484 40.27 22.85 -5.65
C GLU A 484 41.09 21.68 -5.09
N VAL A 485 40.46 20.82 -4.31
CA VAL A 485 41.15 19.77 -3.54
C VAL A 485 40.51 18.41 -3.79
N ILE A 486 41.27 17.48 -4.37
CA ILE A 486 40.82 16.11 -4.58
C ILE A 486 41.26 15.25 -3.40
N LEU A 487 40.31 14.70 -2.66
CA LEU A 487 40.54 13.85 -1.49
C LEU A 487 40.44 12.35 -1.84
N GLU A 488 41.13 11.49 -1.10
CA GLU A 488 41.00 10.03 -1.22
C GLU A 488 39.59 9.56 -0.84
N LYS A 489 39.11 10.02 0.31
CA LYS A 489 37.73 9.89 0.80
C LYS A 489 37.19 11.27 1.14
N THR A 490 35.94 11.55 0.83
CA THR A 490 35.30 12.82 1.15
C THR A 490 33.91 12.62 1.76
N PRO A 491 33.58 13.33 2.87
CA PRO A 491 32.22 13.37 3.40
C PRO A 491 31.38 14.43 2.68
N PHE A 492 32.00 15.34 1.93
CA PHE A 492 31.30 16.42 1.23
C PHE A 492 30.55 15.89 0.01
N TYR A 493 29.24 16.09 0.00
CA TYR A 493 28.37 15.71 -1.10
C TYR A 493 28.62 16.61 -2.30
N PRO A 494 29.00 16.06 -3.47
CA PRO A 494 29.10 16.87 -4.68
C PRO A 494 27.71 17.21 -5.20
N GLU A 495 27.54 18.43 -5.71
CA GLU A 495 26.27 18.88 -6.29
C GLU A 495 25.66 17.83 -7.25
N GLY A 496 24.40 17.48 -7.01
CA GLY A 496 23.75 16.39 -7.72
C GLY A 496 22.34 16.10 -7.22
N GLY A 497 21.49 15.53 -8.08
CA GLY A 497 20.14 15.11 -7.68
C GLY A 497 19.20 16.24 -7.20
N GLY A 498 19.50 17.50 -7.52
CA GLY A 498 18.77 18.68 -7.05
C GLY A 498 19.24 19.25 -5.71
N GLN A 499 20.32 18.71 -5.13
CA GLN A 499 20.97 19.19 -3.91
C GLN A 499 22.25 19.97 -4.26
N VAL A 500 22.46 21.11 -3.59
CA VAL A 500 23.68 21.95 -3.71
C VAL A 500 24.89 21.25 -3.07
N GLY A 501 26.09 21.52 -3.59
CA GLY A 501 27.33 20.96 -3.06
C GLY A 501 27.58 21.37 -1.60
N ASP A 502 28.15 20.45 -0.82
CA ASP A 502 28.43 20.70 0.58
C ASP A 502 29.57 21.72 0.77
N GLN A 503 29.51 22.42 1.91
CA GLN A 503 30.51 23.37 2.38
C GLN A 503 31.12 22.89 3.69
N GLY A 504 32.34 23.32 4.00
CA GLY A 504 33.00 22.93 5.24
C GLY A 504 34.44 23.37 5.32
N VAL A 505 35.24 22.61 6.06
CA VAL A 505 36.65 22.91 6.30
C VAL A 505 37.48 21.63 6.21
N ILE A 506 38.61 21.71 5.53
CA ILE A 506 39.66 20.68 5.53
C ILE A 506 40.80 21.21 6.42
N GLU A 507 41.13 20.50 7.48
CA GLU A 507 42.23 20.84 8.38
C GLU A 507 43.43 19.93 8.14
N THR A 508 44.63 20.52 8.07
CA THR A 508 45.90 19.81 7.97
C THR A 508 46.89 20.38 8.99
N SER A 509 48.01 19.70 9.21
CA SER A 509 49.10 20.23 10.06
C SER A 509 49.68 21.56 9.56
N ASN A 510 49.46 21.90 8.28
CA ASN A 510 50.09 23.03 7.60
C ASN A 510 49.11 24.17 7.30
N GLY A 511 47.82 24.01 7.61
CA GLY A 511 46.82 25.03 7.35
C GLY A 511 45.39 24.52 7.29
N LEU A 512 44.46 25.48 7.19
CA LEU A 512 43.02 25.29 7.03
C LEU A 512 42.60 25.68 5.62
N PHE A 513 41.79 24.86 4.98
CA PHE A 513 41.19 25.14 3.68
C PHE A 513 39.67 25.19 3.84
N LYS A 514 39.06 26.33 3.50
CA LYS A 514 37.60 26.52 3.55
C LYS A 514 36.99 26.02 2.25
N VAL A 515 36.10 25.04 2.35
CA VAL A 515 35.35 24.48 1.21
C VAL A 515 34.08 25.31 1.02
N GLU A 516 33.99 26.00 -0.13
CA GLU A 516 32.84 26.84 -0.47
C GLU A 516 31.84 26.17 -1.40
N ASP A 517 32.24 25.09 -2.07
CA ASP A 517 31.41 24.29 -2.95
C ASP A 517 32.09 22.92 -3.16
N THR A 518 31.31 21.90 -3.49
CA THR A 518 31.81 20.55 -3.79
C THR A 518 31.20 20.08 -5.10
N GLN A 519 32.04 19.71 -6.06
CA GLN A 519 31.60 19.38 -7.42
C GLN A 519 32.09 18.00 -7.84
N LYS A 520 31.43 17.43 -8.87
CA LYS A 520 31.87 16.20 -9.54
C LYS A 520 32.17 16.47 -11.01
N PRO A 521 33.36 17.01 -11.35
CA PRO A 521 33.68 17.44 -12.71
C PRO A 521 33.72 16.31 -13.73
N THR A 522 34.08 15.10 -13.30
CA THR A 522 34.05 13.88 -14.11
C THR A 522 33.80 12.66 -13.24
N GLU A 523 33.42 11.55 -13.85
CA GLU A 523 33.16 10.31 -13.13
C GLU A 523 34.40 9.85 -12.35
N GLY A 524 34.22 9.69 -11.03
CA GLY A 524 35.26 9.24 -10.10
C GLY A 524 36.06 10.36 -9.44
N VAL A 525 35.92 11.62 -9.87
CA VAL A 525 36.65 12.77 -9.30
C VAL A 525 35.66 13.70 -8.60
N ILE A 526 35.87 13.92 -7.31
CA ILE A 526 35.16 14.93 -6.50
C ILE A 526 36.23 15.95 -6.09
N ALA A 527 35.94 17.23 -6.32
CA ALA A 527 36.89 18.33 -6.14
C ALA A 527 36.25 19.53 -5.43
#